data_AF-A0A9X1UAV2-F1
#
_entry.id   AF-A0A9X1UAV2-F1
#
_cell.length_a   1.000
_cell.length_b   1.000
_cell.length_c   1.000
_cell.angle_alpha   90.00
_cell.angle_beta   90.00
_cell.angle_gamma   90.00
#
_symmetry.space_group_name_H-M   'P 1'
#
loop_
_entity.id
_entity.type
_entity.pdbx_description
1 polymer ?
#
loop_
_entity_poly.entity_id
_entity_poly.type
_entity_poly.pdbx_seq_one_letter_code
_entity_poly.pdbx_strand_id
1 'polypeptide(L)'
;MLRRSRRRPVRFDPDRPYQVYTREFDAEIKADDLDAFLAELPDRRWAERFPEVDPAQLYDLENDLAARRAGMETTQPQAADTIVSLLIDHSGSMRGQPMLFAARAALVASDLLDGLGAKQEVLGFTTSRWKGGRSREKWFSSGQPSYPGRLNDLLHIVYCSAGEKLSARHCASMLRRDLVKENIDGEALEWAASRLRRSGERQKYLIVLSDGAPVDDPTLLANGDRYLSHHLSRVTDEIEQAGDIRLAAIGIGHPVEQYYEQGITINAPEELEDTLVQLINRLLRPSP
;
A
#
# COMPACT_ATOMS: atom_id res chain seq x y z
N MET A 1 -2.34 -43.61 -10.39
CA MET A 1 -1.41 -42.75 -9.62
C MET A 1 -0.66 -41.82 -10.57
N LEU A 2 -1.15 -40.60 -10.81
CA LEU A 2 -0.38 -39.62 -11.59
C LEU A 2 0.76 -39.07 -10.71
N ARG A 3 2.01 -39.36 -11.09
CA ARG A 3 3.18 -38.67 -10.55
C ARG A 3 3.01 -37.18 -10.85
N ARG A 4 2.75 -36.37 -9.81
CA ARG A 4 2.93 -34.92 -9.87
C ARG A 4 4.38 -34.66 -10.28
N SER A 5 4.60 -34.37 -11.56
CA SER A 5 5.86 -33.82 -12.04
C SER A 5 6.13 -32.56 -11.22
N ARG A 6 7.08 -32.63 -10.28
CA ARG A 6 7.61 -31.44 -9.61
C ARG A 6 8.33 -30.65 -10.71
N ARG A 7 7.64 -29.67 -11.32
CA ARG A 7 8.28 -28.69 -12.20
C ARG A 7 9.50 -28.14 -11.47
N ARG A 8 10.66 -28.14 -12.14
CA ARG A 8 11.86 -27.50 -11.58
C ARG A 8 11.53 -26.01 -11.33
N PRO A 9 11.98 -25.44 -10.20
CA PRO A 9 11.78 -24.02 -9.95
C PRO A 9 12.40 -23.20 -11.09
N VAL A 10 11.64 -22.23 -11.59
CA VAL A 10 12.12 -21.28 -12.60
C VAL A 10 13.19 -20.42 -11.94
N ARG A 11 14.36 -20.30 -12.58
CA ARG A 11 15.41 -19.39 -12.10
C ARG A 11 15.09 -17.98 -12.56
N PHE A 12 15.23 -17.02 -11.65
CA PHE A 12 15.15 -15.60 -11.99
C PHE A 12 16.22 -15.22 -13.02
N ASP A 13 15.80 -14.45 -14.03
CA ASP A 13 16.62 -13.95 -15.12
C ASP A 13 16.57 -12.41 -15.09
N PRO A 14 17.64 -11.72 -14.63
CA PRO A 14 17.65 -10.26 -14.47
C PRO A 14 17.58 -9.51 -15.79
N ASP A 15 17.97 -10.15 -16.91
CA ASP A 15 17.98 -9.52 -18.23
C ASP A 15 16.57 -9.44 -18.85
N ARG A 16 15.58 -10.11 -18.24
CA ARG A 16 14.21 -10.05 -18.72
C ARG A 16 13.38 -9.02 -17.95
N PRO A 17 12.76 -8.06 -18.64
CA PRO A 17 12.05 -6.97 -18.00
C PRO A 17 10.74 -7.43 -17.37
N TYR A 18 10.39 -6.85 -16.23
CA TYR A 18 9.09 -7.08 -15.63
C TYR A 18 7.96 -6.85 -16.65
N GLN A 19 7.04 -7.81 -16.73
CA GLN A 19 5.81 -7.69 -17.49
C GLN A 19 4.61 -8.17 -16.71
N VAL A 20 3.45 -7.69 -17.18
CA VAL A 20 2.14 -8.04 -16.68
C VAL A 20 1.49 -9.00 -17.66
N TYR A 21 1.02 -10.17 -17.17
CA TYR A 21 0.33 -11.12 -18.05
C TYR A 21 -0.98 -10.52 -18.61
N THR A 22 -1.77 -9.90 -17.75
CA THR A 22 -2.99 -9.18 -18.11
C THR A 22 -3.38 -8.19 -17.01
N ARG A 23 -3.95 -7.05 -17.41
CA ARG A 23 -4.57 -6.07 -16.50
C ARG A 23 -6.10 -6.16 -16.46
N GLU A 24 -6.69 -7.06 -17.24
CA GLU A 24 -8.14 -7.22 -17.42
C GLU A 24 -8.92 -7.38 -16.10
N PHE A 25 -8.28 -7.88 -15.05
CA PHE A 25 -8.92 -8.23 -13.79
C PHE A 25 -8.42 -7.38 -12.60
N ASP A 26 -7.57 -6.39 -12.86
CA ASP A 26 -7.15 -5.45 -11.85
C ASP A 26 -8.31 -4.52 -11.48
N ALA A 27 -8.39 -4.13 -10.21
CA ALA A 27 -9.42 -3.23 -9.72
C ALA A 27 -8.81 -2.06 -8.96
N GLU A 28 -9.37 -0.87 -9.18
CA GLU A 28 -9.22 0.30 -8.32
C GLU A 28 -10.61 0.66 -7.80
N ILE A 29 -10.80 0.68 -6.48
CA ILE A 29 -12.09 0.94 -5.83
C ILE A 29 -11.94 1.99 -4.73
N LYS A 30 -13.05 2.65 -4.37
CA LYS A 30 -13.11 3.41 -3.11
C LYS A 30 -13.39 2.47 -1.94
N ALA A 31 -12.98 2.87 -0.74
CA ALA A 31 -13.22 2.08 0.47
C ALA A 31 -14.72 1.80 0.74
N ASP A 32 -15.62 2.72 0.37
CA ASP A 32 -17.07 2.52 0.48
C ASP A 32 -17.60 1.39 -0.41
N ASP A 33 -16.89 1.04 -1.49
CA ASP A 33 -17.28 -0.02 -2.44
C ASP A 33 -16.71 -1.39 -2.05
N LEU A 34 -15.94 -1.50 -0.95
CA LEU A 34 -15.30 -2.74 -0.53
C LEU A 34 -16.30 -3.88 -0.32
N ASP A 35 -17.46 -3.59 0.28
CA ASP A 35 -18.49 -4.62 0.51
C ASP A 35 -19.05 -5.18 -0.79
N ALA A 36 -19.35 -4.30 -1.75
CA ALA A 36 -19.87 -4.70 -3.05
C ALA A 36 -18.82 -5.53 -3.81
N PHE A 37 -17.57 -5.03 -3.87
CA PHE A 37 -16.48 -5.70 -4.58
C PHE A 37 -16.14 -7.07 -3.98
N LEU A 38 -15.96 -7.16 -2.66
CA LEU A 38 -15.55 -8.40 -2.00
C LEU A 38 -16.66 -9.46 -2.01
N ALA A 39 -17.93 -9.06 -2.06
CA ALA A 39 -19.06 -9.98 -2.19
C ALA A 39 -19.15 -10.66 -3.58
N GLU A 40 -18.60 -10.02 -4.63
CA GLU A 40 -18.53 -10.61 -5.97
C GLU A 40 -17.41 -11.63 -6.12
N LEU A 41 -16.44 -11.64 -5.21
CA LEU A 41 -15.35 -12.61 -5.24
C LEU A 41 -15.88 -14.01 -4.87
N PRO A 42 -15.42 -15.07 -5.58
CA PRO A 42 -15.85 -16.43 -5.31
C PRO A 42 -15.33 -16.98 -3.98
N ASP A 43 -14.32 -16.33 -3.39
CA ASP A 43 -13.81 -16.68 -2.07
C ASP A 43 -14.82 -16.27 -1.00
N ARG A 44 -15.38 -17.24 -0.26
CA ARG A 44 -16.37 -17.02 0.80
C ARG A 44 -15.77 -16.41 2.07
N ARG A 45 -14.51 -15.97 2.03
CA ARG A 45 -13.84 -15.24 3.12
C ARG A 45 -14.50 -13.92 3.50
N TRP A 46 -15.45 -13.38 2.72
CA TRP A 46 -16.30 -12.27 3.18
C TRP A 46 -16.97 -12.58 4.54
N ALA A 47 -17.16 -13.87 4.88
CA ALA A 47 -17.62 -14.28 6.20
C ALA A 47 -16.66 -13.88 7.35
N GLU A 48 -15.40 -13.62 7.04
CA GLU A 48 -14.35 -13.14 7.95
C GLU A 48 -14.19 -11.61 7.93
N ARG A 49 -15.10 -10.85 7.30
CA ARG A 49 -14.98 -9.37 7.17
C ARG A 49 -14.81 -8.61 8.49
N PHE A 50 -15.25 -9.18 9.60
CA PHE A 50 -15.20 -8.52 10.90
C PHE A 50 -13.75 -8.43 11.40
N PRO A 51 -13.34 -7.26 11.94
CA PRO A 51 -11.96 -7.05 12.37
C PRO A 51 -11.62 -7.93 13.58
N GLU A 52 -10.35 -8.34 13.68
CA GLU A 52 -9.83 -9.05 14.88
C GLU A 52 -9.57 -8.10 16.05
N VAL A 53 -9.50 -6.81 15.74
CA VAL A 53 -9.15 -5.72 16.66
C VAL A 53 -10.30 -4.74 16.73
N ASP A 54 -10.49 -4.11 17.89
CA ASP A 54 -11.61 -3.20 18.12
C ASP A 54 -11.43 -1.87 17.37
N PRO A 55 -12.31 -1.53 16.40
CA PRO A 55 -12.25 -0.27 15.69
C PRO A 55 -12.59 0.94 16.56
N ALA A 56 -13.20 0.77 17.75
CA ALA A 56 -13.58 1.88 18.63
C ALA A 56 -12.40 2.82 18.94
N GLN A 57 -11.20 2.25 19.06
CA GLN A 57 -9.96 3.00 19.29
C GLN A 57 -9.66 4.06 18.20
N LEU A 58 -10.14 3.86 16.97
CA LEU A 58 -9.99 4.84 15.88
C LEU A 58 -10.97 6.01 16.04
N TYR A 59 -12.19 5.74 16.48
CA TYR A 59 -13.20 6.77 16.72
C TYR A 59 -12.85 7.61 17.95
N ASP A 60 -12.36 6.98 19.02
CA ASP A 60 -11.86 7.68 20.21
C ASP A 60 -10.68 8.60 19.83
N LEU A 61 -9.75 8.10 19.01
CA LEU A 61 -8.63 8.88 18.50
C LEU A 61 -9.09 10.08 17.64
N GLU A 62 -10.06 9.90 16.74
CA GLU A 62 -10.62 10.99 15.94
C GLU A 62 -11.23 12.09 16.82
N ASN A 63 -11.98 11.69 17.86
CA ASN A 63 -12.58 12.63 18.82
C ASN A 63 -11.49 13.41 19.60
N ASP A 64 -10.45 12.72 20.06
CA ASP A 64 -9.33 13.32 20.76
C ASP A 64 -8.57 14.34 19.89
N LEU A 65 -8.32 13.99 18.63
CA LEU A 65 -7.68 14.90 17.65
C LEU A 65 -8.54 16.14 17.40
N ALA A 66 -9.86 15.96 17.21
CA ALA A 66 -10.79 17.07 17.04
C ALA A 66 -10.82 18.01 18.27
N ALA A 67 -10.81 17.44 19.49
CA ALA A 67 -10.77 18.20 20.73
C ALA A 67 -9.47 19.02 20.86
N ARG A 68 -8.31 18.43 20.53
CA ARG A 68 -7.02 19.13 20.54
C ARG A 68 -7.01 20.30 19.56
N ARG A 69 -7.54 20.11 18.35
CA ARG A 69 -7.61 21.13 17.31
C ARG A 69 -8.50 22.31 17.70
N ALA A 70 -9.62 22.07 18.39
CA ALA A 70 -10.51 23.13 18.85
C ALA A 70 -9.85 24.09 19.86
N GLY A 71 -8.78 23.65 20.54
CA GLY A 71 -8.00 24.47 21.48
C GLY A 71 -6.80 25.19 20.87
N MET A 72 -6.50 25.01 19.58
CA MET A 72 -5.34 25.61 18.92
C MET A 72 -5.73 26.88 18.14
N GLU A 73 -4.88 27.91 18.21
CA GLU A 73 -5.01 29.08 17.34
C GLU A 73 -4.66 28.70 15.89
N THR A 74 -5.44 29.23 14.95
CA THR A 74 -5.23 29.00 13.51
C THR A 74 -3.86 29.55 13.09
N THR A 75 -2.91 28.65 12.80
CA THR A 75 -1.61 29.02 12.24
C THR A 75 -1.72 29.21 10.72
N GLN A 76 -0.80 30.01 10.15
CA GLN A 76 -0.73 30.13 8.69
C GLN A 76 -0.31 28.79 8.05
N PRO A 77 -0.90 28.41 6.90
CA PRO A 77 -0.54 27.17 6.22
C PRO A 77 0.92 27.20 5.79
N GLN A 78 1.68 26.21 6.22
CA GLN A 78 3.12 26.08 5.95
C GLN A 78 3.41 25.22 4.71
N ALA A 79 2.42 24.46 4.22
CA ALA A 79 2.59 23.46 3.17
C ALA A 79 1.48 23.50 2.09
N ALA A 80 0.96 24.69 1.75
CA ALA A 80 -0.20 24.85 0.85
C ALA A 80 -0.04 24.31 -0.59
N ASP A 81 1.19 24.17 -1.09
CA ASP A 81 1.52 23.64 -2.44
C ASP A 81 2.13 22.24 -2.37
N THR A 82 1.69 21.47 -1.36
CA THR A 82 2.19 20.14 -1.04
C THR A 82 1.06 19.11 -1.05
N ILE A 83 1.35 17.93 -1.60
CA ILE A 83 0.52 16.74 -1.47
C ILE A 83 1.36 15.57 -0.91
N VAL A 84 0.75 14.81 0.02
CA VAL A 84 1.33 13.59 0.59
C VAL A 84 0.40 12.41 0.33
N SER A 85 0.89 11.37 -0.35
CA SER A 85 0.18 10.09 -0.49
C SER A 85 0.74 9.08 0.50
N LEU A 86 -0.11 8.57 1.38
CA LEU A 86 0.21 7.41 2.21
C LEU A 86 -0.22 6.15 1.47
N LEU A 87 0.72 5.27 1.14
CA LEU A 87 0.47 3.98 0.48
C LEU A 87 0.65 2.85 1.48
N ILE A 88 -0.44 2.18 1.85
CA ILE A 88 -0.49 1.20 2.92
C ILE A 88 -0.60 -0.21 2.34
N ASP A 89 0.33 -1.08 2.72
CA ASP A 89 0.31 -2.49 2.36
C ASP A 89 -0.80 -3.23 3.13
N HIS A 90 -1.62 -3.98 2.40
CA HIS A 90 -2.60 -4.94 2.94
C HIS A 90 -2.13 -6.37 2.72
N SER A 91 -0.84 -6.63 2.91
CA SER A 91 -0.23 -7.94 2.99
C SER A 91 -0.77 -8.74 4.19
N GLY A 92 -0.69 -10.07 4.11
CA GLY A 92 -1.11 -10.98 5.17
C GLY A 92 -0.43 -10.75 6.52
N SER A 93 0.78 -10.18 6.54
CA SER A 93 1.53 -9.94 7.79
C SER A 93 1.05 -8.69 8.54
N MET A 94 0.39 -7.76 7.84
CA MET A 94 -0.24 -6.59 8.44
C MET A 94 -1.50 -6.93 9.29
N ARG A 95 -1.98 -8.17 9.28
CA ARG A 95 -3.24 -8.55 9.94
C ARG A 95 -3.28 -8.20 11.43
N GLY A 96 -4.39 -7.64 11.88
CA GLY A 96 -4.68 -7.42 13.29
C GLY A 96 -4.02 -6.14 13.80
N GLN A 97 -3.14 -6.26 14.80
CA GLN A 97 -2.50 -5.11 15.44
C GLN A 97 -1.67 -4.23 14.49
N PRO A 98 -0.82 -4.77 13.60
CA PRO A 98 -0.05 -3.92 12.68
C PRO A 98 -0.92 -3.01 11.82
N MET A 99 -2.02 -3.53 11.26
CA MET A 99 -2.98 -2.71 10.50
C MET A 99 -3.73 -1.71 11.37
N LEU A 100 -4.03 -2.03 12.65
CA LEU A 100 -4.60 -1.04 13.58
C LEU A 100 -3.64 0.13 13.80
N PHE A 101 -2.36 -0.13 14.04
CA PHE A 101 -1.37 0.93 14.20
C PHE A 101 -1.14 1.71 12.90
N ALA A 102 -1.17 1.05 11.74
CA ALA A 102 -1.12 1.76 10.45
C ALA A 102 -2.33 2.67 10.23
N ALA A 103 -3.54 2.20 10.56
CA ALA A 103 -4.76 2.98 10.48
C ALA A 103 -4.77 4.18 11.44
N ARG A 104 -4.25 3.99 12.67
CA ARG A 104 -4.05 5.07 13.65
C ARG A 104 -3.02 6.09 13.17
N ALA A 105 -1.86 5.62 12.71
CA ALA A 105 -0.80 6.47 12.18
C ALA A 105 -1.29 7.30 10.98
N ALA A 106 -2.07 6.71 10.07
CA ALA A 106 -2.69 7.43 8.97
C ALA A 106 -3.64 8.54 9.46
N LEU A 107 -4.44 8.28 10.50
CA LEU A 107 -5.36 9.26 11.07
C LEU A 107 -4.62 10.43 11.74
N VAL A 108 -3.56 10.16 12.51
CA VAL A 108 -2.72 11.18 13.14
C VAL A 108 -1.94 11.98 12.10
N ALA A 109 -1.35 11.31 11.10
CA ALA A 109 -0.67 11.96 9.99
C ALA A 109 -1.62 12.86 9.20
N SER A 110 -2.84 12.39 8.96
CA SER A 110 -3.89 13.17 8.31
C SER A 110 -4.23 14.45 9.09
N ASP A 111 -4.43 14.33 10.40
CA ASP A 111 -4.71 15.49 11.25
C ASP A 111 -3.55 16.50 11.23
N LEU A 112 -2.31 16.02 11.29
CA LEU A 112 -1.11 16.85 11.17
C LEU A 112 -1.05 17.57 9.81
N LEU A 113 -1.22 16.85 8.71
CA LEU A 113 -1.13 17.40 7.35
C LEU A 113 -2.21 18.45 7.08
N ASP A 114 -3.44 18.19 7.53
CA ASP A 114 -4.53 19.16 7.49
C ASP A 114 -4.16 20.44 8.25
N GLY A 115 -3.56 20.32 9.44
CA GLY A 115 -3.10 21.45 10.25
C GLY A 115 -1.97 22.25 9.60
N LEU A 116 -1.14 21.61 8.77
CA LEU A 116 -0.07 22.26 7.99
C LEU A 116 -0.58 22.85 6.66
N GLY A 117 -1.82 22.54 6.28
CA GLY A 117 -2.44 22.95 5.02
C GLY A 117 -1.96 22.16 3.80
N ALA A 118 -1.36 20.98 3.99
CA ALA A 118 -0.99 20.08 2.90
C ALA A 118 -2.20 19.27 2.43
N LYS A 119 -2.30 18.99 1.14
CA LYS A 119 -3.23 17.97 0.64
C LYS A 119 -2.70 16.58 0.95
N GLN A 120 -3.61 15.63 1.02
CA GLN A 120 -3.26 14.24 1.28
C GLN A 120 -4.21 13.28 0.58
N GLU A 121 -3.72 12.08 0.30
CA GLU A 121 -4.54 10.92 -0.02
C GLU A 121 -4.03 9.70 0.74
N VAL A 122 -4.94 8.77 1.04
CA VAL A 122 -4.62 7.51 1.71
C VAL A 122 -5.06 6.36 0.83
N LEU A 123 -4.10 5.54 0.47
CA LEU A 123 -4.21 4.47 -0.50
C LEU A 123 -3.87 3.14 0.16
N GLY A 124 -4.55 2.08 -0.23
CA GLY A 124 -4.24 0.70 0.14
C GLY A 124 -3.95 -0.13 -1.10
N PHE A 125 -3.07 -1.12 -0.97
CA PHE A 125 -2.82 -2.07 -2.04
C PHE A 125 -2.74 -3.49 -1.52
N THR A 126 -3.27 -4.42 -2.32
CA THR A 126 -3.18 -5.86 -2.12
C THR A 126 -3.54 -6.55 -3.44
N THR A 127 -3.73 -7.85 -3.39
CA THR A 127 -4.27 -8.64 -4.49
C THR A 127 -5.76 -8.89 -4.27
N SER A 128 -6.52 -9.08 -5.36
CA SER A 128 -7.93 -9.40 -5.26
C SER A 128 -8.14 -10.79 -4.64
N ARG A 129 -7.21 -11.72 -4.84
CA ARG A 129 -7.30 -13.11 -4.39
C ARG A 129 -5.95 -13.65 -3.94
N TRP A 130 -6.00 -14.67 -3.09
CA TRP A 130 -4.82 -15.44 -2.71
C TRP A 130 -4.40 -16.39 -3.82
N LYS A 131 -3.09 -16.51 -4.00
CA LYS A 131 -2.42 -17.44 -4.90
C LYS A 131 -2.87 -17.24 -6.33
N GLY A 132 -2.94 -15.99 -6.74
CA GLY A 132 -3.32 -15.58 -8.08
C GLY A 132 -4.79 -15.23 -8.16
N GLY A 133 -5.29 -15.07 -9.37
CA GLY A 133 -6.70 -14.89 -9.63
C GLY A 133 -7.08 -15.30 -11.03
N ARG A 134 -7.98 -14.54 -11.65
CA ARG A 134 -8.41 -14.75 -13.03
C ARG A 134 -7.24 -14.63 -14.02
N SER A 135 -6.23 -13.82 -13.70
CA SER A 135 -4.98 -13.73 -14.47
C SER A 135 -4.28 -15.09 -14.56
N ARG A 136 -4.14 -15.78 -13.42
CA ARG A 136 -3.57 -17.12 -13.33
C ARG A 136 -4.43 -18.16 -14.04
N GLU A 137 -5.74 -18.12 -13.85
CA GLU A 137 -6.70 -19.01 -14.51
C GLU A 137 -6.60 -18.88 -16.04
N LYS A 138 -6.55 -17.65 -16.56
CA LYS A 138 -6.36 -17.34 -17.98
C LYS A 138 -5.01 -17.83 -18.50
N TRP A 139 -3.95 -17.72 -17.70
CA TRP A 139 -2.64 -18.27 -18.07
C TRP A 139 -2.66 -19.80 -18.16
N PHE A 140 -3.33 -20.48 -17.22
CA PHE A 140 -3.51 -21.93 -17.28
C PHE A 140 -4.31 -22.37 -18.50
N SER A 141 -5.43 -21.71 -18.79
CA SER A 141 -6.27 -22.05 -19.95
C SER A 141 -5.59 -21.76 -21.29
N SER A 142 -4.62 -20.84 -21.31
CA SER A 142 -3.82 -20.49 -22.49
C SER A 142 -2.63 -21.43 -22.73
N GLY A 143 -2.55 -22.57 -22.04
CA GLY A 143 -1.46 -23.54 -22.20
C GLY A 143 -0.17 -23.17 -21.47
N GLN A 144 -0.22 -22.23 -20.52
CA GLN A 144 0.90 -21.82 -19.68
C GLN A 144 2.13 -21.37 -20.46
N PRO A 145 2.02 -20.33 -21.32
CA PRO A 145 3.17 -19.78 -22.02
C PRO A 145 4.29 -19.43 -21.03
N SER A 146 5.54 -19.66 -21.46
CA SER A 146 6.72 -19.38 -20.65
C SER A 146 6.86 -17.89 -20.39
N TYR A 147 7.44 -17.55 -19.23
CA TYR A 147 7.69 -16.16 -18.84
C TYR A 147 6.41 -15.31 -18.84
N PRO A 148 5.39 -15.67 -18.04
CA PRO A 148 4.11 -14.97 -18.10
C PRO A 148 4.12 -13.59 -17.43
N GLY A 149 5.10 -13.30 -16.57
CA GLY A 149 5.08 -12.10 -15.73
C GLY A 149 4.10 -12.20 -14.56
N ARG A 150 3.51 -11.08 -14.14
CA ARG A 150 2.52 -11.05 -13.04
C ARG A 150 1.32 -11.93 -13.33
N LEU A 151 0.94 -12.78 -12.38
CA LEU A 151 -0.16 -13.75 -12.49
C LEU A 151 -1.31 -13.58 -11.48
N ASN A 152 -1.23 -12.62 -10.56
CA ASN A 152 -2.34 -12.32 -9.65
C ASN A 152 -3.08 -11.06 -10.08
N ASP A 153 -4.34 -10.89 -9.68
CA ASP A 153 -5.15 -9.72 -9.98
C ASP A 153 -4.91 -8.65 -8.90
N LEU A 154 -4.68 -7.39 -9.27
CA LEU A 154 -4.45 -6.31 -8.30
C LEU A 154 -5.77 -5.84 -7.67
N LEU A 155 -5.68 -5.36 -6.44
CA LEU A 155 -6.73 -4.59 -5.78
C LEU A 155 -6.10 -3.34 -5.15
N HIS A 156 -6.38 -2.20 -5.75
CA HIS A 156 -6.01 -0.89 -5.25
C HIS A 156 -7.23 -0.22 -4.62
N ILE A 157 -7.05 0.38 -3.44
CA ILE A 157 -8.12 0.93 -2.63
C ILE A 157 -7.81 2.39 -2.33
N VAL A 158 -8.77 3.27 -2.61
CA VAL A 158 -8.72 4.67 -2.22
C VAL A 158 -9.53 4.83 -0.93
N TYR A 159 -8.84 4.96 0.21
CA TYR A 159 -9.48 5.24 1.51
C TYR A 159 -9.83 6.70 1.68
N CYS A 160 -9.01 7.59 1.12
CA CYS A 160 -9.22 9.03 1.12
C CYS A 160 -8.60 9.62 -0.15
N SER A 161 -9.37 10.35 -0.95
CA SER A 161 -8.87 11.02 -2.16
C SER A 161 -8.24 12.37 -1.81
N ALA A 162 -7.41 12.90 -2.72
CA ALA A 162 -6.83 14.23 -2.56
C ALA A 162 -7.88 15.32 -2.28
N GLY A 163 -7.81 15.93 -1.10
CA GLY A 163 -8.73 16.99 -0.66
C GLY A 163 -10.00 16.50 0.06
N GLU A 164 -10.18 15.18 0.21
CA GLU A 164 -11.14 14.61 1.15
C GLU A 164 -10.50 14.56 2.56
N LYS A 165 -11.34 14.54 3.61
CA LYS A 165 -10.87 14.36 4.99
C LYS A 165 -10.87 12.87 5.33
N LEU A 166 -9.74 12.34 5.79
CA LEU A 166 -9.69 10.99 6.34
C LEU A 166 -10.49 10.94 7.64
N SER A 167 -11.24 9.85 7.85
CA SER A 167 -12.08 9.66 9.04
C SER A 167 -11.80 8.33 9.70
N ALA A 168 -12.20 8.18 10.97
CA ALA A 168 -12.16 6.89 11.66
C ALA A 168 -12.93 5.81 10.91
N ARG A 169 -14.03 6.16 10.21
CA ARG A 169 -14.80 5.23 9.37
C ARG A 169 -13.98 4.71 8.19
N HIS A 170 -13.23 5.59 7.51
CA HIS A 170 -12.33 5.18 6.43
C HIS A 170 -11.25 4.22 6.97
N CYS A 171 -10.59 4.60 8.07
CA CYS A 171 -9.57 3.77 8.71
C CYS A 171 -10.11 2.43 9.24
N ALA A 172 -11.34 2.38 9.76
CA ALA A 172 -11.94 1.15 10.26
C ALA A 172 -12.13 0.11 9.15
N SER A 173 -12.36 0.54 7.90
CA SER A 173 -12.46 -0.38 6.76
C SER A 173 -11.12 -1.08 6.43
N MET A 174 -9.98 -0.51 6.84
CA MET A 174 -8.66 -1.14 6.71
C MET A 174 -8.52 -2.40 7.55
N LEU A 175 -9.27 -2.51 8.66
CA LEU A 175 -9.16 -3.60 9.65
C LEU A 175 -9.84 -4.91 9.23
N ARG A 176 -10.46 -4.92 8.03
CA ARG A 176 -11.15 -6.07 7.46
C ARG A 176 -10.20 -7.25 7.23
N ARG A 177 -10.54 -8.45 7.73
CA ARG A 177 -9.66 -9.63 7.57
C ARG A 177 -9.71 -10.23 6.17
N ASP A 178 -10.82 -10.06 5.47
CA ASP A 178 -11.00 -10.53 4.09
C ASP A 178 -10.20 -9.69 3.07
N LEU A 179 -9.61 -8.58 3.53
CA LEU A 179 -8.79 -7.72 2.70
C LEU A 179 -7.34 -8.21 2.56
N VAL A 180 -6.72 -8.68 3.65
CA VAL A 180 -5.27 -8.96 3.68
C VAL A 180 -4.87 -10.18 2.83
N LYS A 181 -3.99 -9.99 1.83
CA LYS A 181 -3.57 -11.03 0.86
C LYS A 181 -2.08 -10.96 0.50
N GLU A 182 -1.75 -11.20 -0.77
CA GLU A 182 -0.42 -11.04 -1.37
C GLU A 182 -0.24 -9.61 -1.89
N ASN A 183 1.01 -9.21 -2.13
CA ASN A 183 1.38 -7.85 -2.49
C ASN A 183 2.31 -7.80 -3.73
N ILE A 184 2.12 -6.75 -4.53
CA ILE A 184 2.89 -6.47 -5.76
C ILE A 184 3.29 -5.00 -5.74
N ASP A 185 4.21 -4.69 -4.83
CA ASP A 185 4.59 -3.36 -4.39
C ASP A 185 5.04 -2.44 -5.53
N GLY A 186 5.82 -2.97 -6.48
CA GLY A 186 6.28 -2.17 -7.63
C GLY A 186 5.12 -1.61 -8.46
N GLU A 187 4.05 -2.39 -8.69
CA GLU A 187 2.88 -1.88 -9.42
C GLU A 187 2.03 -0.93 -8.56
N ALA A 188 2.00 -1.13 -7.24
CA ALA A 188 1.34 -0.22 -6.31
C ALA A 188 2.05 1.16 -6.25
N LEU A 189 3.39 1.17 -6.28
CA LEU A 189 4.20 2.38 -6.39
C LEU A 189 3.95 3.11 -7.71
N GLU A 190 3.97 2.41 -8.84
CA GLU A 190 3.66 2.99 -10.16
C GLU A 190 2.26 3.63 -10.16
N TRP A 191 1.28 2.95 -9.58
CA TRP A 191 -0.08 3.45 -9.43
C TRP A 191 -0.14 4.73 -8.60
N ALA A 192 0.38 4.72 -7.37
CA ALA A 192 0.39 5.87 -6.47
C ALA A 192 1.18 7.05 -7.05
N ALA A 193 2.34 6.80 -7.65
CA ALA A 193 3.14 7.82 -8.32
C ALA A 193 2.38 8.46 -9.50
N SER A 194 1.63 7.68 -10.28
CA SER A 194 0.81 8.24 -11.36
C SER A 194 -0.33 9.13 -10.85
N ARG A 195 -0.90 8.82 -9.68
CA ARG A 195 -1.93 9.66 -9.03
C ARG A 195 -1.31 10.97 -8.57
N LEU A 196 -0.18 10.92 -7.89
CA LEU A 196 0.60 12.09 -7.49
C LEU A 196 0.99 12.97 -8.68
N ARG A 197 1.47 12.39 -9.79
CA ARG A 197 1.86 13.15 -10.99
C ARG A 197 0.70 13.89 -11.64
N ARG A 198 -0.54 13.44 -11.47
CA ARG A 198 -1.76 14.13 -11.94
C ARG A 198 -2.21 15.27 -11.03
N SER A 199 -1.67 15.35 -9.81
CA SER A 199 -1.96 16.43 -8.87
C SER A 199 -1.34 17.76 -9.32
N GLY A 200 -1.95 18.88 -8.90
CA GLY A 200 -1.50 20.23 -9.29
C GLY A 200 -0.40 20.79 -8.40
N GLU A 201 -0.17 20.15 -7.26
CA GLU A 201 0.76 20.57 -6.21
C GLU A 201 2.21 20.38 -6.66
N ARG A 202 3.07 21.35 -6.36
CA ARG A 202 4.50 21.26 -6.76
C ARG A 202 5.27 20.26 -5.92
N GLN A 203 5.05 20.24 -4.60
CA GLN A 203 5.77 19.35 -3.69
C GLN A 203 4.98 18.05 -3.53
N LYS A 204 5.53 16.93 -3.97
CA LYS A 204 4.87 15.63 -3.96
C LYS A 204 5.67 14.65 -3.10
N TYR A 205 5.01 14.02 -2.15
CA TYR A 205 5.60 13.02 -1.26
C TYR A 205 4.81 11.72 -1.35
N LEU A 206 5.51 10.62 -1.53
CA LEU A 206 4.95 9.27 -1.45
C LEU A 206 5.59 8.55 -0.27
N ILE A 207 4.77 8.19 0.73
CA ILE A 207 5.23 7.48 1.92
C ILE A 207 4.59 6.10 1.92
N VAL A 208 5.42 5.06 1.86
CA VAL A 208 4.98 3.67 1.88
C VAL A 208 5.00 3.13 3.30
N LEU A 209 3.91 2.53 3.76
CA LEU A 209 3.86 1.74 4.99
C LEU A 209 3.83 0.27 4.57
N SER A 210 4.94 -0.44 4.76
CA SER A 210 5.13 -1.80 4.29
C SER A 210 5.59 -2.70 5.43
N ASP A 211 5.31 -3.99 5.30
CA ASP A 211 5.79 -5.04 6.19
C ASP A 211 6.92 -5.87 5.55
N GLY A 212 7.53 -5.42 4.45
CA GLY A 212 8.77 -6.01 3.95
C GLY A 212 8.85 -6.16 2.43
N ALA A 213 9.10 -7.39 1.97
CA ALA A 213 9.37 -7.69 0.56
C ALA A 213 8.08 -8.11 -0.17
N PRO A 214 7.97 -7.84 -1.48
CA PRO A 214 6.81 -8.22 -2.28
C PRO A 214 6.73 -9.74 -2.44
N VAL A 215 5.56 -10.31 -2.16
CA VAL A 215 5.29 -11.75 -2.21
C VAL A 215 3.97 -12.02 -2.92
N ASP A 216 4.07 -12.68 -4.09
CA ASP A 216 2.97 -13.33 -4.79
C ASP A 216 3.43 -14.70 -5.30
N ASP A 217 2.94 -15.78 -4.68
CA ASP A 217 3.37 -17.16 -4.91
C ASP A 217 3.30 -17.54 -6.41
N PRO A 218 2.19 -17.35 -7.14
CA PRO A 218 2.13 -17.72 -8.55
C PRO A 218 3.11 -16.97 -9.43
N THR A 219 3.26 -15.67 -9.22
CA THR A 219 4.20 -14.85 -10.00
C THR A 219 5.63 -15.27 -9.72
N LEU A 220 6.01 -15.48 -8.46
CA LEU A 220 7.35 -15.91 -8.09
C LEU A 220 7.66 -17.33 -8.58
N LEU A 221 6.70 -18.26 -8.48
CA LEU A 221 6.87 -19.63 -8.98
C LEU A 221 7.06 -19.69 -10.50
N ALA A 222 6.45 -18.76 -11.25
CA ALA A 222 6.51 -18.74 -12.71
C ALA A 222 7.70 -17.97 -13.29
N ASN A 223 8.28 -17.02 -12.53
CA ASN A 223 9.30 -16.11 -13.04
C ASN A 223 10.62 -16.11 -12.23
N GLY A 224 10.63 -16.71 -11.03
CA GLY A 224 11.77 -16.73 -10.12
C GLY A 224 11.54 -15.88 -8.85
N ASP A 225 12.28 -16.22 -7.80
CA ASP A 225 12.16 -15.67 -6.44
C ASP A 225 12.49 -14.17 -6.31
N ARG A 226 13.35 -13.63 -7.18
CA ARG A 226 13.70 -12.20 -7.19
C ARG A 226 12.88 -11.36 -8.17
N TYR A 227 11.89 -11.94 -8.84
CA TYR A 227 11.17 -11.24 -9.92
C TYR A 227 10.44 -9.99 -9.43
N LEU A 228 9.76 -10.08 -8.28
CA LEU A 228 9.04 -8.94 -7.71
C LEU A 228 9.95 -7.94 -7.00
N SER A 229 10.95 -8.41 -6.25
CA SER A 229 11.89 -7.51 -5.56
C SER A 229 12.75 -6.73 -6.55
N HIS A 230 13.19 -7.34 -7.65
CA HIS A 230 13.86 -6.65 -8.73
C HIS A 230 12.95 -5.61 -9.41
N HIS A 231 11.66 -5.92 -9.58
CA HIS A 231 10.70 -4.94 -10.08
C HIS A 231 10.54 -3.74 -9.14
N LEU A 232 10.41 -4.01 -7.84
CA LEU A 232 10.31 -2.98 -6.81
C LEU A 232 11.53 -2.05 -6.83
N SER A 233 12.75 -2.59 -6.80
CA SER A 233 13.98 -1.78 -6.88
C SER A 233 14.00 -0.89 -8.13
N ARG A 234 13.67 -1.44 -9.30
CA ARG A 234 13.60 -0.67 -10.55
C ARG A 234 12.60 0.49 -10.46
N VAL A 235 11.40 0.25 -9.93
CA VAL A 235 10.37 1.28 -9.82
C VAL A 235 10.77 2.37 -8.82
N THR A 236 11.35 2.00 -7.68
CA THR A 236 11.89 2.98 -6.74
C THR A 236 12.95 3.84 -7.43
N ASP A 237 13.95 3.22 -8.07
CA ASP A 237 15.03 3.93 -8.77
C ASP A 237 14.47 4.89 -9.82
N GLU A 238 13.45 4.48 -10.58
CA GLU A 238 12.80 5.32 -11.60
C GLU A 238 12.06 6.53 -11.00
N ILE A 239 11.39 6.35 -9.86
CA ILE A 239 10.70 7.45 -9.16
C ILE A 239 11.73 8.43 -8.58
N GLU A 240 12.77 7.92 -7.92
CA GLU A 240 13.82 8.73 -7.31
C GLU A 240 14.63 9.50 -8.36
N GLN A 241 15.00 8.87 -9.47
CA GLN A 241 15.73 9.51 -10.58
C GLN A 241 14.91 10.57 -11.31
N ALA A 242 13.59 10.40 -11.40
CA ALA A 242 12.72 11.43 -11.98
C ALA A 242 12.72 12.72 -11.14
N GLY A 243 12.94 12.60 -9.82
CA GLY A 243 13.07 13.73 -8.89
C GLY A 243 11.79 14.56 -8.70
N ASP A 244 10.67 14.12 -9.26
CA ASP A 244 9.37 14.81 -9.22
C ASP A 244 8.52 14.41 -8.02
N ILE A 245 8.86 13.30 -7.36
CA ILE A 245 8.24 12.78 -6.14
C ILE A 245 9.35 12.42 -5.15
N ARG A 246 9.21 12.89 -3.90
CA ARG A 246 10.05 12.46 -2.78
C ARG A 246 9.47 11.18 -2.19
N LEU A 247 10.19 10.08 -2.37
CA LEU A 247 9.78 8.75 -1.92
C LEU A 247 10.40 8.42 -0.56
N ALA A 248 9.60 7.86 0.36
CA ALA A 248 10.05 7.35 1.64
C ALA A 248 9.26 6.10 2.03
N ALA A 249 9.81 5.28 2.94
CA ALA A 249 9.14 4.09 3.41
C ALA A 249 9.36 3.85 4.91
N ILE A 250 8.35 3.29 5.58
CA ILE A 250 8.46 2.76 6.93
C ILE A 250 8.16 1.26 6.87
N GLY A 251 9.14 0.45 7.28
CA GLY A 251 9.07 -1.01 7.35
C GLY A 251 8.72 -1.48 8.76
N ILE A 252 7.65 -2.26 8.93
CA ILE A 252 7.28 -2.85 10.22
C ILE A 252 7.90 -4.23 10.36
N GLY A 253 8.87 -4.39 11.26
CA GLY A 253 9.52 -5.68 11.53
C GLY A 253 10.45 -6.19 10.41
N HIS A 254 10.53 -5.46 9.30
CA HIS A 254 11.28 -5.87 8.11
C HIS A 254 12.10 -4.69 7.51
N PRO A 255 13.35 -4.94 7.06
CA PRO A 255 14.19 -3.95 6.38
C PRO A 255 13.59 -3.49 5.05
N VAL A 256 13.42 -2.16 4.91
CA VAL A 256 12.95 -1.52 3.68
C VAL A 256 14.04 -0.69 2.99
N GLU A 257 15.15 -0.42 3.68
CA GLU A 257 16.28 0.40 3.21
C GLU A 257 17.01 -0.21 2.00
N GLN A 258 16.79 -1.49 1.72
CA GLN A 258 17.27 -2.14 0.50
C GLN A 258 16.52 -1.68 -0.77
N TYR A 259 15.33 -1.11 -0.62
CA TYR A 259 14.46 -0.68 -1.72
C TYR A 259 14.23 0.82 -1.76
N TYR A 260 14.48 1.56 -0.66
CA TYR A 260 14.14 2.99 -0.56
C TYR A 260 15.30 3.75 0.10
N GLU A 261 15.78 4.82 -0.54
CA GLU A 261 16.87 5.64 0.02
C GLU A 261 16.44 6.27 1.36
N GLN A 262 15.18 6.69 1.46
CA GLN A 262 14.55 7.23 2.67
C GLN A 262 13.70 6.18 3.40
N GLY A 263 14.27 4.99 3.63
CA GLY A 263 13.67 3.92 4.42
C GLY A 263 13.93 4.04 5.92
N ILE A 264 12.94 3.69 6.74
CA ILE A 264 13.06 3.54 8.20
C ILE A 264 12.43 2.20 8.61
N THR A 265 13.19 1.29 9.20
CA THR A 265 12.62 0.09 9.82
C THR A 265 12.37 0.27 11.32
N ILE A 266 11.14 -0.05 11.74
CA ILE A 266 10.71 -0.11 13.14
C ILE A 266 10.58 -1.58 13.58
N ASN A 267 10.77 -1.84 14.87
CA ASN A 267 10.71 -3.22 15.38
C ASN A 267 9.28 -3.63 15.75
N ALA A 268 8.49 -2.68 16.23
CA ALA A 268 7.15 -2.91 16.74
C ALA A 268 6.13 -1.95 16.11
N PRO A 269 4.92 -2.40 15.75
CA PRO A 269 3.88 -1.55 15.15
C PRO A 269 3.53 -0.30 15.96
N GLU A 270 3.66 -0.36 17.29
CA GLU A 270 3.41 0.73 18.23
C GLU A 270 4.26 1.97 17.93
N GLU A 271 5.45 1.79 17.33
CA GLU A 271 6.39 2.86 16.98
C GLU A 271 5.97 3.63 15.71
N LEU A 272 4.99 3.12 14.96
CA LEU A 272 4.64 3.63 13.63
C LEU A 272 4.06 5.04 13.65
N GLU A 273 3.19 5.34 14.62
CA GLU A 273 2.54 6.65 14.76
C GLU A 273 3.59 7.75 14.93
N ASP A 274 4.49 7.60 15.90
CA ASP A 274 5.56 8.55 16.18
C ASP A 274 6.55 8.66 15.01
N THR A 275 6.95 7.53 14.43
CA THR A 275 7.91 7.48 13.32
C THR A 275 7.36 8.21 12.09
N LEU A 276 6.09 7.99 11.76
CA LEU A 276 5.45 8.65 10.62
C LEU A 276 5.35 10.16 10.83
N VAL A 277 4.98 10.61 12.03
CA VAL A 277 4.94 12.04 12.38
C VAL A 277 6.32 12.68 12.26
N GLN A 278 7.37 12.01 12.75
CA GLN A 278 8.74 12.52 12.63
C GLN A 278 9.21 12.56 11.17
N LEU A 279 8.88 11.54 10.38
CA LEU A 279 9.18 11.48 8.95
C LEU A 279 8.52 12.64 8.19
N ILE A 280 7.21 12.86 8.38
CA ILE A 280 6.47 13.96 7.74
C ILE A 280 7.09 15.31 8.12
N ASN A 281 7.37 15.53 9.41
CA ASN A 281 8.00 16.76 9.87
C ASN A 281 9.39 16.99 9.24
N ARG A 282 10.17 15.92 9.05
CA ARG A 282 11.48 15.99 8.38
C ARG A 282 11.33 16.30 6.89
N LEU A 283 10.38 15.67 6.21
CA LEU A 283 10.13 15.82 4.77
C LEU A 283 9.60 17.22 4.41
N LEU A 284 8.73 17.78 5.26
CA LEU A 284 8.09 19.08 5.04
C LEU A 284 8.92 20.28 5.50
N ARG A 285 10.00 20.07 6.29
CA ARG A 285 10.92 21.15 6.63
C ARG A 285 11.69 21.59 5.39
N PRO A 286 11.80 22.90 5.11
CA PRO A 286 12.69 23.38 4.06
C PRO A 286 14.12 22.97 4.41
N SER A 287 14.84 22.41 3.43
CA SER A 287 16.28 22.19 3.57
C SER A 287 16.95 23.54 3.89
N PRO A 288 17.91 23.58 4.84
CA PRO A 288 18.60 24.80 5.23
C PRO A 288 19.37 25.44 4.07
#